data_AF-A0A355DBM1-F1
#
_entry.id   AF-A0A355DBM1-F1
#
_cell.length_a   1.000
_cell.length_b   1.000
_cell.length_c   1.000
_cell.angle_alpha   90.00
_cell.angle_beta   90.00
_cell.angle_gamma   90.00
#
_symmetry.space_group_name_H-M   'P 1'
#
loop_
_entity.id
_entity.type
_entity.pdbx_description
1 polymer ?
#
loop_
_entity_poly.entity_id
_entity_poly.type
_entity_poly.pdbx_seq_one_letter_code
_entity_poly.pdbx_strand_id
1 'polypeptide(L)'
;MYNKIQGNLSNNYYNNLNNIDTLKTTTSKNEINKNLDTPIESDTIEINENNKDIINGKKAQDAYADTLVAFTDKRYPCGSGTQDITGVLATIASFAQSEGIVFSPSSSLLNHLDDLAEFGKKFSLIKPNLVPSDFFTFCEEYKSNLIKYDYK
;
A
#
# COMPACT_ATOMS: atom_id res chain seq x y z
N MET A 1 10.76 20.10 -35.68
CA MET A 1 9.31 20.16 -35.39
C MET A 1 8.83 18.74 -35.22
N TYR A 2 8.24 18.38 -34.07
CA TYR A 2 7.07 17.51 -33.88
C TYR A 2 6.82 17.26 -32.37
N ASN A 3 5.72 17.86 -31.91
CA ASN A 3 4.79 17.56 -30.81
C ASN A 3 5.26 17.01 -29.45
N LYS A 4 5.26 17.90 -28.45
CA LYS A 4 5.04 17.59 -27.03
C LYS A 4 3.62 17.05 -26.85
N ILE A 5 3.47 15.82 -26.36
CA ILE A 5 2.22 15.35 -25.78
C ILE A 5 2.30 15.64 -24.28
N GLN A 6 1.65 16.71 -23.84
CA GLN A 6 1.33 16.90 -22.43
C GLN A 6 0.16 15.97 -22.09
N GLY A 7 0.46 14.88 -21.38
CA GLY A 7 -0.57 14.07 -20.73
C GLY A 7 -1.02 14.78 -19.46
N ASN A 8 -2.23 15.33 -19.48
CA ASN A 8 -2.99 15.71 -18.29
C ASN A 8 -3.17 14.47 -17.40
N LEU A 9 -2.37 14.35 -16.33
CA LEU A 9 -2.81 13.57 -15.17
C LEU A 9 -3.89 14.38 -14.46
N SER A 10 -5.15 13.98 -14.64
CA SER A 10 -6.26 14.50 -13.85
C SER A 10 -5.98 14.28 -12.35
N ASN A 11 -5.68 15.39 -11.67
CA ASN A 11 -5.82 15.53 -10.23
C ASN A 11 -7.27 15.26 -9.83
N ASN A 12 -7.58 14.04 -9.39
CA ASN A 12 -8.86 13.71 -8.76
C ASN A 12 -8.70 13.21 -7.33
N TYR A 13 -7.62 13.58 -6.64
CA TYR A 13 -7.40 13.25 -5.23
C TYR A 13 -7.67 14.40 -4.25
N TYR A 14 -8.14 15.56 -4.72
CA TYR A 14 -8.30 16.77 -3.89
C TYR A 14 -9.74 17.29 -3.71
N ASN A 15 -10.77 16.59 -4.19
CA ASN A 15 -12.16 17.10 -4.15
C ASN A 15 -13.07 16.48 -3.08
N ASN A 16 -12.52 15.86 -2.02
CA ASN A 16 -13.35 15.30 -0.95
C ASN A 16 -13.00 15.82 0.46
N LEU A 17 -12.57 17.07 0.56
CA LEU A 17 -12.23 17.73 1.84
C LEU A 17 -13.28 18.75 2.33
N ASN A 18 -14.43 18.89 1.67
CA ASN A 18 -15.41 19.95 1.97
C ASN A 18 -16.75 19.48 2.57
N ASN A 19 -16.85 18.25 3.11
CA ASN A 19 -18.06 17.80 3.79
C ASN A 19 -17.83 17.44 5.28
N ILE A 20 -16.88 18.12 5.95
CA ILE A 20 -16.80 18.13 7.41
C ILE A 20 -17.52 19.39 7.89
N ASP A 21 -18.84 19.40 7.74
CA ASP A 21 -19.69 20.37 8.44
C ASP A 21 -20.79 19.61 9.16
N THR A 22 -20.97 19.94 10.44
CA THR A 22 -21.89 19.36 11.44
C THR A 22 -21.37 18.22 12.33
N LEU A 23 -20.26 18.46 13.04
CA LEU A 23 -20.13 17.96 14.42
C LEU A 23 -21.18 18.68 15.29
N LYS A 24 -22.43 18.19 15.30
CA LYS A 24 -23.43 18.60 16.28
C LYS A 24 -23.08 17.93 17.61
N THR A 25 -22.38 18.67 18.46
CA THR A 25 -22.25 18.38 19.88
C THR A 25 -23.62 18.53 20.55
N THR A 26 -24.36 17.43 20.67
CA THR A 26 -25.52 17.38 21.56
C THR A 26 -25.03 17.30 23.01
N THR A 27 -24.79 18.47 23.61
CA THR A 27 -24.62 18.60 25.06
C THR A 27 -25.96 18.37 25.74
N SER A 28 -26.32 17.11 26.00
CA SER A 28 -27.40 16.82 26.94
C SER A 28 -26.89 17.08 28.35
N LYS A 29 -27.23 18.26 28.89
CA LYS A 29 -27.27 18.49 30.34
C LYS A 29 -28.40 17.65 30.90
N ASN A 30 -28.09 16.43 31.36
CA ASN A 30 -28.96 15.71 32.28
C ASN A 30 -28.36 15.76 33.67
N GLU A 31 -29.24 16.11 34.60
CA GLU A 31 -29.00 16.40 36.01
C GLU A 31 -28.32 15.23 36.71
N ILE A 32 -27.29 15.54 37.50
CA ILE A 32 -26.59 14.58 38.35
C ILE A 32 -27.50 14.28 39.55
N ASN A 33 -28.20 13.16 39.51
CA ASN A 33 -28.65 12.48 40.73
C ASN A 33 -27.68 11.34 41.05
N LYS A 34 -27.11 11.41 42.27
CA LYS A 34 -26.21 10.43 42.86
C LYS A 34 -26.84 9.04 42.88
N ASN A 35 -26.05 8.03 42.51
CA ASN A 35 -25.62 6.86 43.32
C ASN A 35 -25.53 5.54 42.52
N LEU A 36 -24.55 4.72 42.94
CA LEU A 36 -24.30 3.29 42.70
C LEU A 36 -23.51 2.85 41.45
N ASP A 37 -22.25 2.49 41.73
CA ASP A 37 -21.50 1.32 41.21
C ASP A 37 -22.05 0.67 39.93
N THR A 38 -21.63 1.17 38.76
CA THR A 38 -21.74 0.45 37.49
C THR A 38 -20.39 -0.18 37.12
N PRO A 39 -20.35 -1.46 36.72
CA PRO A 39 -19.15 -2.08 36.19
C PRO A 39 -18.65 -1.29 34.98
N ILE A 40 -17.34 -1.16 34.81
CA ILE A 40 -16.73 -0.59 33.61
C ILE A 40 -17.14 -1.49 32.44
N GLU A 41 -18.16 -1.10 31.69
CA GLU A 41 -18.49 -1.72 30.41
C GLU A 41 -17.29 -1.50 29.48
N SER A 42 -16.76 -2.61 28.96
CA SER A 42 -15.77 -2.59 27.90
C SER A 42 -16.44 -2.01 26.65
N ASP A 43 -16.20 -0.74 26.35
CA ASP A 43 -16.59 -0.11 25.09
C ASP A 43 -16.05 -0.95 23.93
N THR A 44 -16.94 -1.69 23.27
CA THR A 44 -16.59 -2.52 22.11
C THR A 44 -16.79 -1.67 20.87
N ILE A 45 -15.69 -1.19 20.30
CA ILE A 45 -15.72 -0.45 19.04
C ILE A 45 -15.85 -1.47 17.89
N GLU A 46 -17.03 -1.57 17.30
CA GLU A 46 -17.22 -2.34 16.07
C GLU A 46 -16.65 -1.55 14.86
N ILE A 47 -15.61 -2.12 14.26
CA ILE A 47 -15.01 -1.60 13.03
C ILE A 47 -15.73 -2.27 11.85
N ASN A 48 -16.43 -1.47 11.04
CA ASN A 48 -17.06 -1.97 9.81
C ASN A 48 -16.03 -2.29 8.70
N GLU A 49 -16.44 -3.01 7.65
CA GLU A 49 -15.55 -3.46 6.56
C GLU A 49 -14.84 -2.30 5.85
N ASN A 50 -15.53 -1.18 5.61
CA ASN A 50 -14.93 0.02 5.01
C ASN A 50 -13.78 0.58 5.87
N ASN A 51 -13.94 0.57 7.20
CA ASN A 51 -12.89 0.99 8.11
C ASN A 51 -11.72 0.00 8.11
N LYS A 52 -11.99 -1.30 7.93
CA LYS A 52 -10.94 -2.33 7.83
C LYS A 52 -10.07 -2.12 6.58
N ASP A 53 -10.66 -1.85 5.42
CA ASP A 53 -9.92 -1.60 4.18
C ASP A 53 -9.07 -0.34 4.25
N ILE A 54 -9.59 0.74 4.87
CA ILE A 54 -8.84 1.98 5.10
C ILE A 54 -7.65 1.72 6.04
N ILE A 55 -7.87 1.00 7.15
CA ILE A 55 -6.82 0.66 8.12
C ILE A 55 -5.75 -0.21 7.45
N ASN A 56 -6.15 -1.25 6.71
CA ASN A 56 -5.22 -2.12 6.00
C ASN A 56 -4.47 -1.41 4.87
N GLY A 57 -5.13 -0.51 4.15
CA GLY A 57 -4.49 0.36 3.15
C GLY A 57 -3.42 1.25 3.77
N LYS A 58 -3.70 1.84 4.94
CA LYS A 58 -2.71 2.65 5.68
C LYS A 58 -1.53 1.81 6.16
N LYS A 59 -1.79 0.62 6.74
CA LYS A 59 -0.75 -0.34 7.13
C LYS A 59 0.14 -0.75 5.95
N ALA A 60 -0.45 -1.04 4.79
CA ALA A 60 0.29 -1.40 3.59
C ALA A 60 1.14 -0.25 3.06
N GLN A 61 0.63 0.99 3.14
CA GLN A 61 1.37 2.20 2.77
C GLN A 61 2.55 2.44 3.71
N ASP A 62 2.36 2.31 5.02
CA ASP A 62 3.41 2.51 6.03
C ASP A 62 4.49 1.43 5.92
N ALA A 63 4.08 0.17 5.73
CA ALA A 63 5.01 -0.92 5.46
C ALA A 63 5.85 -0.67 4.20
N TYR A 64 5.23 -0.18 3.13
CA TYR A 64 5.92 0.14 1.88
C TYR A 64 6.92 1.28 2.07
N ALA A 65 6.50 2.37 2.72
CA ALA A 65 7.35 3.52 2.99
C ALA A 65 8.57 3.14 3.84
N ASP A 66 8.38 2.35 4.90
CA ASP A 66 9.47 1.83 5.73
C ASP A 66 10.45 0.97 4.92
N THR A 67 9.95 0.12 4.02
CA THR A 67 10.83 -0.68 3.16
C THR A 67 11.64 0.20 2.23
N LEU A 68 11.06 1.24 1.62
CA LEU A 68 11.77 2.10 0.67
C LEU A 68 12.98 2.81 1.29
N VAL A 69 12.98 3.06 2.60
CA VAL A 69 14.11 3.68 3.29
C VAL A 69 15.40 2.88 3.05
N ALA A 70 15.35 1.55 3.03
CA ALA A 70 16.52 0.69 2.81
C ALA A 70 17.05 0.71 1.36
N PHE A 71 16.31 1.28 0.42
CA PHE A 71 16.61 1.26 -1.01
C PHE A 71 16.70 2.65 -1.65
N THR A 72 16.51 3.73 -0.87
CA THR A 72 16.36 5.11 -1.38
C THR A 72 17.57 5.61 -2.18
N ASP A 73 18.78 5.20 -1.80
CA ASP A 73 20.03 5.62 -2.47
C ASP A 73 20.41 4.75 -3.68
N LYS A 74 19.62 3.71 -3.98
CA LYS A 74 19.93 2.75 -5.03
C LYS A 74 19.27 3.13 -6.35
N ARG A 75 20.03 2.98 -7.44
CA ARG A 75 19.57 3.24 -8.81
C ARG A 75 19.91 2.04 -9.69
N TYR A 76 18.91 1.60 -10.45
CA TYR A 76 18.97 0.42 -11.29
C TYR A 76 18.85 0.81 -12.77
N PRO A 77 19.59 0.17 -13.67
CA PRO A 77 19.46 0.41 -15.11
C PRO A 77 18.03 0.17 -15.60
N CYS A 78 17.52 1.06 -16.47
CA CYS A 78 16.24 0.90 -17.14
C CYS A 78 16.26 1.55 -18.52
N GLY A 79 16.35 0.74 -19.58
CA GLY A 79 16.46 1.24 -20.95
C GLY A 79 17.65 2.20 -21.11
N SER A 80 17.37 3.47 -21.42
CA SER A 80 18.38 4.54 -21.58
C SER A 80 18.63 5.35 -20.30
N GLY A 81 18.04 4.98 -19.16
CA GLY A 81 18.13 5.72 -17.91
C GLY A 81 18.31 4.83 -16.68
N THR A 82 17.98 5.39 -15.52
CA THR A 82 17.95 4.67 -14.25
C THR A 82 16.60 4.84 -13.56
N GLN A 83 16.25 3.87 -12.72
CA GLN A 83 15.06 3.87 -11.89
C GLN A 83 15.42 3.48 -10.45
N ASP A 84 14.56 3.79 -9.49
CA ASP A 84 14.66 3.24 -8.14
C ASP A 84 13.96 1.88 -8.05
N ILE A 85 13.92 1.31 -6.85
CA ILE A 85 13.31 -0.01 -6.62
C ILE A 85 11.80 -0.03 -6.92
N THR A 86 11.11 1.12 -6.83
CA THR A 86 9.68 1.22 -7.14
C THR A 86 9.43 1.06 -8.63
N GLY A 87 10.32 1.62 -9.46
CA GLY A 87 10.28 1.43 -10.90
C GLY A 87 10.59 -0.01 -11.30
N VAL A 88 11.55 -0.66 -10.62
CA VAL A 88 11.85 -2.09 -10.81
C VAL A 88 10.62 -2.94 -10.50
N LEU A 89 10.00 -2.71 -9.34
CA LEU A 89 8.77 -3.40 -8.92
C LEU A 89 7.66 -3.25 -9.97
N ALA A 90 7.39 -2.02 -10.41
CA ALA A 90 6.37 -1.74 -11.43
C ALA A 90 6.69 -2.41 -12.77
N THR A 91 7.96 -2.44 -13.16
CA THR A 91 8.42 -3.09 -14.40
C THR A 91 8.15 -4.59 -14.35
N ILE A 92 8.59 -5.27 -13.28
CA ILE A 92 8.42 -6.71 -13.12
C ILE A 92 6.93 -7.06 -13.04
N ALA A 93 6.13 -6.26 -12.31
CA ALA A 93 4.68 -6.45 -12.23
C ALA A 93 3.99 -6.30 -13.59
N SER A 94 4.42 -5.34 -14.42
CA SER A 94 3.90 -5.15 -15.77
C SER A 94 4.21 -6.34 -16.68
N PHE A 95 5.43 -6.90 -16.58
CA PHE A 95 5.78 -8.11 -17.32
C PHE A 95 4.97 -9.32 -16.85
N ALA A 96 4.82 -9.51 -15.53
CA ALA A 96 3.99 -10.58 -14.98
C ALA A 96 2.54 -10.51 -15.52
N GLN A 97 1.95 -9.31 -15.52
CA GLN A 97 0.61 -9.08 -16.09
C GLN A 97 0.57 -9.40 -17.59
N SER A 98 1.60 -9.03 -18.36
CA SER A 98 1.67 -9.33 -19.79
C SER A 98 1.77 -10.83 -20.09
N GLU A 99 2.29 -11.63 -19.16
CA GLU A 99 2.34 -13.09 -19.24
C GLU A 99 1.06 -13.76 -18.68
N GLY A 100 0.04 -12.97 -18.34
CA GLY A 100 -1.25 -13.47 -17.87
C GLY A 100 -1.31 -13.78 -16.38
N ILE A 101 -0.32 -13.34 -15.59
CA ILE A 101 -0.41 -13.41 -14.13
C ILE A 101 -1.41 -12.35 -13.67
N VAL A 102 -2.60 -12.82 -13.29
CA VAL A 102 -3.66 -11.97 -12.74
C VAL A 102 -3.48 -11.90 -11.24
N PHE A 103 -3.06 -10.74 -10.77
CA PHE A 103 -3.05 -10.44 -9.34
C PHE A 103 -4.47 -10.14 -8.90
N SER A 104 -5.10 -11.10 -8.21
CA SER A 104 -6.50 -10.95 -7.80
C SER A 104 -6.63 -9.77 -6.83
N PRO A 105 -7.60 -8.86 -7.02
CA PRO A 105 -7.93 -7.84 -6.03
C PRO A 105 -8.34 -8.44 -4.68
N SER A 106 -8.82 -9.70 -4.68
CA SER A 106 -9.19 -10.44 -3.47
C SER A 106 -8.01 -11.21 -2.84
N SER A 107 -6.85 -11.25 -3.49
CA SER A 107 -5.66 -11.90 -2.94
C SER A 107 -4.95 -10.94 -1.99
N SER A 108 -4.51 -11.45 -0.84
CA SER A 108 -3.71 -10.68 0.10
C SER A 108 -2.46 -10.14 -0.60
N LEU A 109 -2.10 -8.90 -0.31
CA LEU A 109 -0.85 -8.31 -0.78
C LEU A 109 0.39 -9.17 -0.46
N LEU A 110 0.34 -9.96 0.63
CA LEU A 110 1.40 -10.92 0.96
C LEU A 110 1.59 -11.97 -0.13
N ASN A 111 0.49 -12.54 -0.64
CA ASN A 111 0.53 -13.53 -1.72
C ASN A 111 0.98 -12.87 -3.03
N HIS A 112 0.55 -11.64 -3.27
CA HIS A 112 0.99 -10.87 -4.44
C HIS A 112 2.52 -10.71 -4.48
N LEU A 113 3.15 -10.42 -3.34
CA LEU A 113 4.61 -10.32 -3.25
C LEU A 113 5.31 -11.66 -3.49
N ASP A 114 4.72 -12.77 -3.01
CA ASP A 114 5.26 -14.11 -3.26
C ASP A 114 5.19 -14.47 -4.74
N ASP A 115 4.05 -14.25 -5.38
CA ASP A 115 3.85 -14.49 -6.82
C ASP A 115 4.80 -13.64 -7.66
N LEU A 116 4.98 -12.38 -7.29
CA LEU A 116 5.86 -11.45 -7.99
C LEU A 116 7.34 -11.81 -7.79
N ALA A 117 7.73 -12.26 -6.60
CA ALA A 117 9.08 -12.75 -6.33
C ALA A 117 9.36 -14.05 -7.10
N GLU A 118 8.40 -14.97 -7.17
CA GLU A 118 8.53 -16.20 -7.96
C GLU A 118 8.63 -15.89 -9.46
N PHE A 119 7.78 -14.99 -9.96
CA PHE A 119 7.89 -14.50 -11.34
C PHE A 119 9.25 -13.85 -11.59
N GLY A 120 9.71 -12.97 -10.70
CA GLY A 120 11.01 -12.31 -10.79
C GLY A 120 12.18 -13.31 -10.86
N LYS A 121 12.10 -14.44 -10.14
CA LYS A 121 13.11 -15.52 -10.22
C LYS A 121 13.12 -16.18 -11.59
N LYS A 122 11.97 -16.42 -12.21
CA LYS A 122 11.88 -16.98 -13.58
C LYS A 122 12.34 -15.94 -14.61
N PHE A 123 11.90 -14.70 -14.44
CA PHE A 123 12.21 -13.59 -15.33
C PHE A 123 13.70 -13.23 -15.32
N SER A 124 14.38 -13.34 -14.18
CA SER A 124 15.83 -13.09 -14.08
C SER A 124 16.68 -14.08 -14.88
N LEU A 125 16.17 -15.29 -15.14
CA LEU A 125 16.84 -16.27 -16.01
C LEU A 125 16.79 -15.85 -17.49
N ILE A 126 15.76 -15.09 -17.89
CA ILE A 126 15.52 -14.68 -19.28
C ILE A 126 16.07 -13.27 -19.53
N LYS A 127 15.90 -12.38 -18.55
CA LYS A 127 16.25 -10.95 -18.59
C LYS A 127 16.98 -10.54 -17.31
N PRO A 128 18.20 -11.06 -17.05
CA PRO A 128 18.92 -10.82 -15.79
C PRO A 128 19.16 -9.33 -15.51
N ASN A 129 19.36 -8.51 -16.54
CA ASN A 129 19.60 -7.08 -16.39
C ASN A 129 18.37 -6.27 -15.92
N LEU A 130 17.18 -6.88 -15.94
CA LEU A 130 15.93 -6.23 -15.50
C LEU A 130 15.53 -6.60 -14.08
N VAL A 131 16.23 -7.56 -13.45
CA VAL A 131 15.97 -8.00 -12.08
C VAL A 131 17.24 -7.78 -11.25
N PRO A 132 17.34 -6.65 -10.55
CA PRO A 132 18.45 -6.40 -9.62
C PRO A 132 18.57 -7.50 -8.58
N SER A 133 19.80 -7.77 -8.12
CA SER A 133 20.08 -8.82 -7.15
C SER A 133 19.36 -8.62 -5.80
N ASP A 134 19.07 -7.38 -5.44
CA ASP A 134 18.38 -7.00 -4.21
C ASP A 134 16.86 -6.84 -4.37
N PHE A 135 16.29 -7.10 -5.56
CA PHE A 135 14.84 -7.11 -5.75
C PHE A 135 14.14 -8.13 -4.86
N PHE A 136 14.73 -9.31 -4.69
CA PHE A 136 14.15 -10.34 -3.83
C PHE A 136 14.25 -9.95 -2.36
N THR A 137 15.34 -9.29 -1.95
CA THR A 137 15.47 -8.70 -0.62
C THR A 137 14.39 -7.66 -0.38
N PHE A 138 14.11 -6.80 -1.37
CA PHE A 138 13.02 -5.83 -1.29
C PHE A 138 11.66 -6.51 -1.05
N CYS A 139 11.34 -7.57 -1.79
CA CYS A 139 10.07 -8.29 -1.63
C CYS A 139 9.94 -8.90 -0.23
N GLU A 140 11.00 -9.53 0.29
CA GLU A 140 11.03 -10.11 1.63
C GLU A 140 10.92 -9.04 2.73
N GLU A 141 11.64 -7.92 2.59
CA GLU A 141 11.54 -6.80 3.54
C GLU A 141 10.15 -6.17 3.53
N TYR A 142 9.53 -6.01 2.36
CA TYR A 142 8.17 -5.48 2.28
C TYR A 142 7.18 -6.43 2.94
N LYS A 143 7.29 -7.73 2.68
CA LYS A 143 6.47 -8.76 3.33
C LYS A 143 6.64 -8.77 4.84
N SER A 144 7.89 -8.69 5.33
CA SER A 144 8.21 -8.59 6.75
C SER A 144 7.58 -7.35 7.39
N ASN A 145 7.66 -6.19 6.73
CA ASN A 145 7.04 -4.96 7.21
C ASN A 145 5.51 -5.06 7.21
N LEU A 146 4.88 -5.68 6.20
CA LEU A 146 3.43 -5.91 6.22
C LEU A 146 2.99 -6.72 7.45
N ILE A 147 3.76 -7.76 7.81
CA ILE A 147 3.51 -8.55 9.02
C ILE A 147 3.72 -7.72 10.29
N LYS A 148 4.80 -6.91 10.35
CA LYS A 148 5.09 -6.00 11.47
C LYS A 148 3.95 -5.00 11.73
N TYR A 149 3.31 -4.52 10.67
CA TYR A 149 2.17 -3.59 10.74
C TYR A 149 0.81 -4.31 10.94
N ASP A 150 0.80 -5.62 11.16
CA ASP A 150 -0.42 -6.44 11.32
C ASP A 150 -1.38 -6.30 10.12
N TYR A 151 -0.84 -6.26 8.90
CA TYR A 151 -1.64 -6.29 7.67
C TYR A 151 -2.30 -7.67 7.51
N LYS A 152 -3.60 -7.69 7.22
CA LYS A 152 -4.43 -8.91 7.12
C LYS A 152 -5.36 -8.87 5.93
#